data_AF-A0AAN9UGW0-F1
#
_entry.id   AF-A0AAN9UGW0-F1
#
_cell.length_a   1.000
_cell.length_b   1.000
_cell.length_c   1.000
_cell.angle_alpha   90.00
_cell.angle_beta   90.00
_cell.angle_gamma   90.00
#
_symmetry.space_group_name_H-M   'P 1'
#
loop_
_entity.id
_entity.type
_entity.pdbx_description
1 polymer ?
#
loop_
_entity_poly.entity_id
_entity_poly.type
_entity_poly.pdbx_seq_one_letter_code
_entity_poly.pdbx_strand_id
1 'polypeptide(L)'
;MKLQLKDLTFEGGRGPVAAAIEQLTDVFLSSCNPDEKANQIPVVVSPEELHDLITVSGTSMQDLIRSMHAPFPRLQPSKPLRCIHGRQRYEAAKRIEGPEMWWTVRLYCIVAGSDLTRLLYHEVDQHYFQTAPYDGYVFRKVREYDESGEPDKADDWRRRLSKGKKNALRAIETRPEVLEIFDQLRCIPGLWEGLHLGNIERHLALHATEEMLHYLRHTQQVWATITLQDPLVQQATDIATVQALELRAPAASTEDAAAVRRLMSSGEFVTN
;
A
#
# COMPACT_ATOMS: atom_id res chain seq x y z
N MET A 1 -16.43 8.16 -13.62
CA MET A 1 -17.47 7.11 -13.39
C MET A 1 -17.86 7.13 -11.92
N LYS A 2 -18.99 6.55 -11.50
CA LYS A 2 -19.36 6.43 -10.07
C LYS A 2 -19.57 4.96 -9.67
N LEU A 3 -19.06 4.59 -8.51
CA LEU A 3 -19.25 3.30 -7.84
C LEU A 3 -19.77 3.54 -6.42
N GLN A 4 -20.44 2.55 -5.81
CA GLN A 4 -20.75 2.66 -4.38
C GLN A 4 -19.48 2.40 -3.57
N LEU A 5 -19.32 3.08 -2.43
CA LEU A 5 -18.14 2.89 -1.58
C LEU A 5 -17.99 1.42 -1.16
N LYS A 6 -19.08 0.73 -0.82
CA LYS A 6 -19.03 -0.71 -0.45
C LYS A 6 -18.40 -1.62 -1.51
N ASP A 7 -18.39 -1.18 -2.76
CA ASP A 7 -17.85 -1.94 -3.90
C ASP A 7 -16.34 -1.69 -4.07
N LEU A 8 -15.70 -0.95 -3.17
CA LEU A 8 -14.27 -0.64 -3.20
C LEU A 8 -13.51 -1.44 -2.15
N THR A 9 -12.39 -2.02 -2.55
CA THR A 9 -11.46 -2.72 -1.66
C THR A 9 -10.06 -2.15 -1.77
N PHE A 10 -9.28 -2.31 -0.70
CA PHE A 10 -7.90 -1.87 -0.62
C PHE A 10 -7.06 -3.06 -0.16
N GLU A 11 -6.43 -3.75 -1.11
CA GLU A 11 -5.53 -4.88 -0.84
C GLU A 11 -4.14 -4.34 -0.45
N GLY A 12 -3.68 -4.70 0.75
CA GLY A 12 -2.40 -4.24 1.29
C GLY A 12 -2.28 -2.71 1.46
N GLY A 13 -1.05 -2.27 1.74
CA GLY A 13 -0.73 -0.86 1.97
C GLY A 13 -0.96 -0.38 3.40
N ARG A 14 -0.73 0.91 3.64
CA ARG A 14 -0.88 1.52 4.97
C ARG A 14 -2.35 1.44 5.41
N GLY A 15 -2.58 0.91 6.61
CA GLY A 15 -3.92 0.84 7.20
C GLY A 15 -4.60 2.20 7.38
N PRO A 16 -5.84 2.22 7.87
CA PRO A 16 -6.52 3.46 8.21
C PRO A 16 -5.71 4.25 9.25
N VAL A 17 -5.40 5.52 8.96
CA VAL A 17 -4.65 6.41 9.84
C VAL A 17 -5.64 7.39 10.45
N ALA A 18 -5.98 7.20 11.73
CA ALA A 18 -7.04 7.95 12.41
C ALA A 18 -6.94 9.48 12.21
N ALA A 19 -5.75 10.06 12.44
CA ALA A 19 -5.54 11.50 12.31
C ALA A 19 -5.78 12.02 10.87
N ALA A 20 -5.40 11.25 9.84
CA ALA A 20 -5.62 11.63 8.45
C ALA A 20 -7.10 11.49 8.05
N ILE A 21 -7.78 10.46 8.59
CA ILE A 21 -9.22 10.27 8.40
C ILE A 21 -10.00 11.40 9.06
N GLU A 22 -9.66 11.78 10.29
CA GLU A 22 -10.29 12.90 10.99
C GLU A 22 -10.13 14.21 10.22
N GLN A 23 -8.91 14.53 9.77
CA GLN A 23 -8.66 15.71 8.97
C GLN A 23 -9.49 15.72 7.67
N LEU A 24 -9.57 14.60 6.95
CA LEU A 24 -10.39 14.49 5.75
C LEU A 24 -11.89 14.53 6.05
N THR A 25 -12.31 14.00 7.20
CA THR A 25 -13.70 14.05 7.67
C THR A 25 -14.11 15.52 7.87
N ASP A 26 -13.27 16.32 8.54
CA ASP A 26 -13.53 17.75 8.74
C ASP A 26 -13.62 18.51 7.41
N VAL A 27 -12.72 18.20 6.46
CA VAL A 27 -12.75 18.79 5.12
C VAL A 27 -14.06 18.43 4.40
N PHE A 28 -14.47 17.16 4.41
CA PHE A 28 -15.69 16.71 3.75
C PHE A 28 -16.96 17.25 4.41
N LEU A 29 -16.99 17.43 5.73
CA LEU A 29 -18.10 18.10 6.41
C LEU A 29 -18.26 19.57 5.98
N SER A 30 -17.15 20.25 5.66
CA SER A 30 -17.19 21.63 5.19
C SER A 30 -17.58 21.77 3.71
N SER A 31 -17.07 20.87 2.86
CA SER A 31 -17.31 20.88 1.41
C SER A 31 -16.92 19.52 0.82
N CYS A 32 -17.88 18.60 0.73
CA CYS A 32 -17.69 17.32 0.04
C CYS A 32 -18.12 17.43 -1.42
N ASN A 33 -17.15 17.39 -2.35
CA ASN A 33 -17.44 17.22 -3.77
C ASN A 33 -16.75 15.95 -4.31
N PRO A 34 -17.47 14.83 -4.43
CA PRO A 34 -16.90 13.58 -4.95
C PRO A 34 -16.40 13.72 -6.40
N ASP A 35 -16.97 14.63 -7.18
CA ASP A 35 -16.66 14.81 -8.60
C ASP A 35 -15.35 15.57 -8.83
N GLU A 36 -14.83 16.25 -7.81
CA GLU A 36 -13.55 16.95 -7.87
C GLU A 36 -12.38 15.97 -8.03
N LYS A 37 -11.44 16.28 -8.94
CA LYS A 37 -10.32 15.39 -9.27
C LYS A 37 -9.52 14.93 -8.03
N ALA A 38 -9.35 15.79 -7.04
CA ALA A 38 -8.63 15.50 -5.80
C ALA A 38 -9.35 14.46 -4.90
N ASN A 39 -10.68 14.35 -5.04
CA ASN A 39 -11.53 13.46 -4.26
C ASN A 39 -11.80 12.13 -4.97
N GLN A 40 -11.54 12.05 -6.28
CA GLN A 40 -11.76 10.83 -7.05
C GLN A 40 -10.81 9.70 -6.61
N ILE A 41 -11.37 8.49 -6.45
CA ILE A 41 -10.61 7.30 -6.05
C ILE A 41 -10.18 6.52 -7.29
N PRO A 42 -8.88 6.22 -7.47
CA PRO A 42 -8.42 5.41 -8.60
C PRO A 42 -8.61 3.92 -8.32
N VAL A 43 -9.22 3.24 -9.28
CA VAL A 43 -9.60 1.83 -9.22
C VAL A 43 -8.95 1.10 -10.38
N VAL A 44 -8.36 -0.06 -10.11
CA VAL A 44 -7.77 -0.94 -11.13
C VAL A 44 -8.77 -2.02 -11.47
N VAL A 45 -8.88 -2.29 -12.77
CA VAL A 45 -9.66 -3.40 -13.31
C VAL A 45 -8.82 -4.14 -14.33
N SER A 46 -8.96 -5.46 -14.38
CA SER A 46 -8.46 -6.26 -15.49
C SER A 46 -9.31 -6.02 -16.75
N PRO A 47 -8.81 -6.38 -17.95
CA PRO A 47 -9.62 -6.34 -19.16
C PRO A 47 -10.90 -7.17 -19.07
N GLU A 48 -10.86 -8.31 -18.36
CA GLU A 48 -12.00 -9.19 -18.12
C GLU A 48 -13.00 -8.53 -17.16
N GLU A 49 -12.52 -7.97 -16.04
CA GLU A 49 -13.36 -7.27 -15.06
C GLU A 49 -14.02 -6.03 -15.67
N LEU A 50 -13.32 -5.31 -16.55
CA LEU A 50 -13.89 -4.18 -17.27
C LEU A 50 -15.00 -4.64 -18.21
N HIS A 51 -14.82 -5.76 -18.90
CA HIS A 51 -15.84 -6.32 -19.78
C HIS A 51 -17.10 -6.74 -19.00
N ASP A 52 -16.92 -7.41 -17.86
CA ASP A 52 -18.00 -7.79 -16.97
C ASP A 52 -18.72 -6.56 -16.41
N LEU A 53 -17.97 -5.56 -15.96
CA LEU A 53 -18.50 -4.31 -15.41
C LEU A 53 -19.40 -3.57 -16.43
N ILE A 54 -18.94 -3.49 -17.68
CA ILE A 54 -19.69 -2.89 -18.80
C ILE A 54 -20.98 -3.66 -19.05
N THR A 55 -20.90 -4.99 -19.10
CA THR A 55 -22.02 -5.88 -19.38
C THR A 55 -23.09 -5.81 -18.29
N VAL A 56 -22.69 -5.90 -17.02
CA VAL A 56 -23.61 -5.86 -15.87
C VAL A 56 -24.26 -4.49 -15.72
N SER A 57 -23.49 -3.41 -15.95
CA SER A 57 -23.98 -2.04 -15.79
C SER A 57 -24.81 -1.55 -16.98
N GLY A 58 -24.99 -2.37 -18.02
CA GLY A 58 -25.71 -1.99 -19.25
C GLY A 58 -25.10 -0.77 -19.95
N THR A 59 -23.81 -0.51 -19.74
CA THR A 59 -23.09 0.67 -20.27
C THR A 59 -22.27 0.24 -21.49
N SER A 60 -21.92 1.16 -22.39
CA SER A 60 -20.98 0.84 -23.49
C SER A 60 -19.56 1.37 -23.21
N MET A 61 -18.55 0.74 -23.81
CA MET A 61 -17.17 1.26 -23.77
C MET A 61 -17.09 2.71 -24.30
N GLN A 62 -17.92 3.06 -25.29
CA GLN A 62 -17.96 4.41 -25.83
C GLN A 62 -18.52 5.41 -24.83
N ASP A 63 -19.50 5.03 -24.02
CA ASP A 63 -20.05 5.88 -22.96
C ASP A 63 -19.04 6.10 -21.82
N LEU A 64 -18.26 5.06 -21.49
CA LEU A 64 -17.16 5.18 -20.54
C LEU A 64 -16.11 6.20 -21.01
N ILE A 65 -15.69 6.10 -22.28
CA ILE A 65 -14.71 7.03 -22.86
C ILE A 65 -15.29 8.46 -22.95
N ARG A 66 -16.56 8.62 -23.31
CA ARG A 66 -17.21 9.95 -23.39
C ARG A 66 -17.43 10.58 -22.01
N SER A 67 -17.55 9.77 -20.96
CA SER A 67 -17.77 10.21 -19.58
C SER A 67 -16.54 10.75 -18.84
N MET A 68 -15.47 11.13 -19.56
CA MET A 68 -14.35 11.87 -18.95
C MET A 68 -14.79 13.23 -18.38
N HIS A 69 -15.94 13.75 -18.83
CA HIS A 69 -16.61 14.92 -18.27
C HIS A 69 -18.03 14.53 -17.86
N ALA A 70 -18.55 15.17 -16.81
CA ALA A 70 -19.88 14.90 -16.27
C ALA A 70 -20.97 14.91 -17.36
N PRO A 71 -22.00 14.05 -17.28
CA PRO A 71 -22.35 13.17 -16.16
C PRO A 71 -21.57 11.85 -16.12
N PHE A 72 -21.14 11.45 -14.92
CA PHE A 72 -20.43 10.19 -14.71
C PHE A 72 -21.42 9.00 -14.61
N PRO A 73 -21.25 7.94 -15.42
CA PRO A 73 -22.11 6.77 -15.37
C PRO A 73 -21.94 6.04 -14.04
N ARG A 74 -23.04 5.50 -13.53
CA ARG A 74 -23.08 4.64 -12.35
C ARG A 74 -22.83 3.21 -12.77
N LEU A 75 -21.80 2.61 -12.23
CA LEU A 75 -21.41 1.24 -12.53
C LEU A 75 -21.73 0.34 -11.34
N GLN A 76 -22.11 -0.91 -11.62
CA GLN A 76 -22.41 -1.92 -10.61
C GLN A 76 -21.51 -3.13 -10.86
N PRO A 77 -20.44 -3.29 -10.07
CA PRO A 77 -19.54 -4.42 -10.25
C PRO A 77 -20.14 -5.67 -9.60
N SER A 78 -19.83 -6.84 -10.16
CA SER A 78 -20.24 -8.15 -9.62
C SER A 78 -19.45 -8.53 -8.36
N LYS A 79 -18.27 -7.96 -8.18
CA LYS A 79 -17.38 -8.14 -7.04
C LYS A 79 -16.71 -6.81 -6.68
N PRO A 80 -16.27 -6.60 -5.42
CA PRO A 80 -15.57 -5.37 -5.07
C PRO A 80 -14.30 -5.16 -5.92
N LEU A 81 -14.06 -3.94 -6.35
CA LEU A 81 -12.94 -3.55 -7.21
C LEU A 81 -11.79 -2.97 -6.39
N ARG A 82 -10.58 -3.26 -6.82
CA ARG A 82 -9.36 -2.89 -6.10
C ARG A 82 -8.97 -1.43 -6.35
N CYS A 83 -8.73 -0.69 -5.27
CA CYS A 83 -8.20 0.66 -5.30
C CYS A 83 -6.67 0.69 -5.15
N ILE A 84 -6.00 1.59 -5.88
CA ILE A 84 -4.52 1.77 -5.76
C ILE A 84 -4.17 2.57 -4.51
N HIS A 85 -4.93 3.64 -4.27
CA HIS A 85 -4.75 4.55 -3.13
C HIS A 85 -6.07 5.27 -2.84
N GLY A 86 -6.07 6.12 -1.81
CA GLY A 86 -7.27 6.84 -1.38
C GLY A 86 -8.01 6.19 -0.20
N ARG A 87 -7.40 5.22 0.50
CA ARG A 87 -8.00 4.55 1.67
C ARG A 87 -8.51 5.54 2.71
N GLN A 88 -7.74 6.58 3.03
CA GLN A 88 -8.16 7.58 4.03
C GLN A 88 -9.40 8.37 3.59
N ARG A 89 -9.53 8.69 2.29
CA ARG A 89 -10.74 9.33 1.72
C ARG A 89 -11.93 8.39 1.73
N TYR A 90 -11.71 7.13 1.34
CA TYR A 90 -12.73 6.10 1.42
C TYR A 90 -13.29 5.99 2.84
N GLU A 91 -12.43 5.87 3.85
CA GLU A 91 -12.86 5.75 5.24
C GLU A 91 -13.56 7.02 5.74
N ALA A 92 -13.05 8.21 5.40
CA ALA A 92 -13.68 9.48 5.76
C ALA A 92 -15.06 9.65 5.10
N ALA A 93 -15.16 9.36 3.79
CA ALA A 93 -16.42 9.42 3.05
C ALA A 93 -17.44 8.40 3.57
N LYS A 94 -17.01 7.16 3.83
CA LYS A 94 -17.84 6.11 4.40
C LYS A 94 -18.34 6.46 5.79
N ARG A 95 -17.54 7.15 6.60
CA ARG A 95 -17.92 7.61 7.94
C ARG A 95 -19.01 8.69 7.92
N ILE A 96 -18.98 9.60 6.94
CA ILE A 96 -19.95 10.71 6.83
C ILE A 96 -21.22 10.27 6.09
N GLU A 97 -21.07 9.70 4.89
CA GLU A 97 -22.16 9.47 3.93
C GLU A 97 -22.66 8.01 3.94
N GLY A 98 -21.91 7.10 4.58
CA GLY A 98 -22.22 5.67 4.62
C GLY A 98 -21.70 4.88 3.40
N PRO A 99 -21.77 3.54 3.46
CA PRO A 99 -21.19 2.66 2.45
C PRO A 99 -21.95 2.63 1.11
N GLU A 100 -23.21 3.06 1.10
CA GLU A 100 -24.07 3.09 -0.11
C GLU A 100 -23.84 4.33 -0.99
N MET A 101 -23.03 5.28 -0.52
CA MET A 101 -22.77 6.53 -1.21
C MET A 101 -22.08 6.30 -2.57
N TRP A 102 -22.58 6.97 -3.59
CA TRP A 102 -22.00 6.97 -4.93
C TRP A 102 -20.81 7.93 -4.99
N TRP A 103 -19.61 7.35 -5.13
CA TRP A 103 -18.36 8.09 -5.17
C TRP A 103 -17.75 8.04 -6.57
N THR A 104 -17.13 9.15 -6.98
CA THR A 104 -16.55 9.25 -8.32
C THR A 104 -15.18 8.58 -8.35
N VAL A 105 -15.01 7.69 -9.33
CA VAL A 105 -13.81 6.87 -9.51
C VAL A 105 -13.18 7.08 -10.87
N ARG A 106 -11.87 6.82 -10.92
CA ARG A 106 -11.07 6.76 -12.14
C ARG A 106 -10.65 5.31 -12.37
N LEU A 107 -11.20 4.69 -13.42
CA LEU A 107 -10.88 3.32 -13.77
C LEU A 107 -9.57 3.27 -14.58
N TYR A 108 -8.68 2.35 -14.19
CA TYR A 108 -7.47 2.02 -14.91
C TYR A 108 -7.55 0.55 -15.33
N CYS A 109 -7.65 0.31 -16.63
CA CYS A 109 -7.62 -1.04 -17.19
C CYS A 109 -6.16 -1.49 -17.30
N ILE A 110 -5.76 -2.46 -16.47
CA ILE A 110 -4.37 -2.93 -16.38
C ILE A 110 -4.32 -4.44 -16.47
N VAL A 111 -3.41 -4.96 -17.28
CA VAL A 111 -3.19 -6.40 -17.45
C VAL A 111 -2.54 -6.97 -16.18
N ALA A 112 -3.03 -8.13 -15.73
CA ALA A 112 -2.49 -8.82 -14.57
C ALA A 112 -0.97 -9.03 -14.68
N GLY A 113 -0.25 -8.86 -13.57
CA GLY A 113 1.22 -8.95 -13.52
C GLY A 113 1.97 -7.68 -13.96
N SER A 114 1.27 -6.62 -14.40
CA SER A 114 1.90 -5.33 -14.65
C SER A 114 2.30 -4.63 -13.35
N ASP A 115 3.44 -3.95 -13.32
CA ASP A 115 3.80 -3.08 -12.20
C ASP A 115 2.93 -1.82 -12.20
N LEU A 116 1.90 -1.84 -11.35
CA LEU A 116 0.99 -0.73 -11.11
C LEU A 116 1.71 0.55 -10.71
N THR A 117 2.80 0.44 -9.96
CA THR A 117 3.54 1.60 -9.48
C THR A 117 4.20 2.34 -10.64
N ARG A 118 4.78 1.57 -11.56
CA ARG A 118 5.43 2.12 -12.75
C ARG A 118 4.40 2.67 -13.73
N LEU A 119 3.29 1.96 -13.97
CA LEU A 119 2.25 2.41 -14.90
C LEU A 119 1.48 3.64 -14.40
N LEU A 120 1.28 3.74 -13.09
CA LEU A 120 0.49 4.80 -12.46
C LEU A 120 1.34 5.75 -11.63
N TYR A 121 2.64 5.85 -11.94
CA TYR A 121 3.59 6.68 -11.20
C TYR A 121 3.06 8.09 -10.93
N HIS A 122 2.57 8.78 -11.97
CA HIS A 122 2.02 10.14 -11.84
C HIS A 122 0.76 10.20 -10.98
N GLU A 123 -0.07 9.16 -10.97
CA GLU A 123 -1.31 9.13 -10.18
C GLU A 123 -1.05 8.81 -8.71
N VAL A 124 -0.10 7.93 -8.44
CA VAL A 124 0.43 7.65 -7.11
C VAL A 124 1.16 8.88 -6.56
N ASP A 125 1.92 9.58 -7.40
CA ASP A 125 2.68 10.79 -7.06
C ASP A 125 1.78 12.00 -6.75
N GLN A 126 0.77 12.27 -7.58
CA GLN A 126 -0.13 13.41 -7.39
C GLN A 126 -1.00 13.33 -6.13
N HIS A 127 -1.22 12.14 -5.58
CA HIS A 127 -2.05 11.94 -4.37
C HIS A 127 -1.23 11.60 -3.13
N TYR A 128 0.10 11.52 -3.27
CA TYR A 128 1.05 11.29 -2.19
C TYR A 128 1.09 12.42 -1.15
N PHE A 129 0.63 13.61 -1.53
CA PHE A 129 0.60 14.80 -0.67
C PHE A 129 -0.39 14.70 0.50
N GLN A 130 -1.27 13.70 0.52
CA GLN A 130 -2.28 13.58 1.58
C GLN A 130 -1.81 12.76 2.78
N THR A 131 -0.77 11.96 2.62
CA THR A 131 -0.06 11.34 3.74
C THR A 131 1.33 10.99 3.26
N ALA A 132 2.35 11.61 3.86
CA ALA A 132 3.72 11.27 3.55
C ALA A 132 3.93 9.76 3.70
N PRO A 133 4.65 9.12 2.78
CA PRO A 133 4.91 7.70 2.89
C PRO A 133 5.74 7.40 4.12
N TYR A 134 5.57 6.18 4.62
CA TYR A 134 6.51 5.67 5.59
C TYR A 134 7.86 5.41 4.91
N ASP A 135 8.92 5.49 5.69
CA ASP A 135 10.27 5.57 5.14
C ASP A 135 10.69 4.29 4.42
N GLY A 136 10.22 3.13 4.89
CA GLY A 136 10.46 1.84 4.25
C GLY A 136 9.87 1.69 2.85
N TYR A 137 8.71 2.30 2.56
CA TYR A 137 8.17 2.31 1.21
C TYR A 137 9.05 3.10 0.25
N VAL A 138 9.52 4.27 0.70
CA VAL A 138 10.45 5.09 -0.07
C VAL A 138 11.75 4.35 -0.32
N PHE A 139 12.33 3.72 0.71
CA PHE A 139 13.53 2.89 0.57
C PHE A 139 13.35 1.82 -0.50
N ARG A 140 12.28 1.00 -0.42
CA ARG A 140 12.02 -0.07 -1.38
C ARG A 140 11.92 0.45 -2.82
N LYS A 141 11.23 1.59 -3.03
CA LYS A 141 11.09 2.19 -4.36
C LYS A 141 12.39 2.73 -4.90
N VAL A 142 13.19 3.40 -4.07
CA VAL A 142 14.54 3.84 -4.47
C VAL A 142 15.36 2.65 -4.98
N ARG A 143 15.40 1.55 -4.20
CA ARG A 143 16.17 0.36 -4.58
C ARG A 143 15.66 -0.31 -5.85
N GLU A 144 14.34 -0.43 -6.01
CA GLU A 144 13.70 -0.99 -7.21
C GLU A 144 14.08 -0.22 -8.49
N TYR A 145 14.09 1.11 -8.43
CA TYR A 145 14.48 1.94 -9.58
C TYR A 145 15.99 1.97 -9.81
N ASP A 146 16.80 1.92 -8.76
CA ASP A 146 18.25 1.78 -8.89
C ASP A 146 18.60 0.47 -9.63
N GLU A 147 17.96 -0.65 -9.27
CA GLU A 147 18.15 -1.97 -9.91
C GLU A 147 17.62 -2.03 -11.34
N SER A 148 16.53 -1.32 -11.61
CA SER A 148 15.90 -1.25 -12.94
C SER A 148 16.64 -0.32 -13.92
N GLY A 149 17.68 0.38 -13.46
CA GLY A 149 18.43 1.34 -14.28
C GLY A 149 17.65 2.63 -14.59
N GLU A 150 16.73 3.03 -13.71
CA GLU A 150 15.89 4.24 -13.86
C GLU A 150 16.25 5.31 -12.81
N PRO A 151 17.46 5.90 -12.85
CA PRO A 151 17.99 6.76 -11.77
C PRO A 151 17.15 8.02 -11.55
N ASP A 152 16.54 8.59 -12.59
CA ASP A 152 15.69 9.79 -12.48
C ASP A 152 14.49 9.54 -11.56
N LYS A 153 13.88 8.34 -11.65
CA LYS A 153 12.77 7.96 -10.78
C LYS A 153 13.24 7.71 -9.35
N ALA A 154 14.39 7.05 -9.18
CA ALA A 154 14.98 6.85 -7.87
C ALA A 154 15.28 8.19 -7.17
N ASP A 155 15.78 9.18 -7.91
CA ASP A 155 16.04 10.53 -7.41
C ASP A 155 14.78 11.29 -7.04
N ASP A 156 13.69 11.13 -7.80
CA ASP A 156 12.39 11.67 -7.43
C ASP A 156 11.86 11.06 -6.13
N TRP A 157 12.07 9.77 -5.91
CA TRP A 157 11.76 9.11 -4.64
C TRP A 157 12.63 9.63 -3.49
N ARG A 158 13.93 9.78 -3.72
CA ARG A 158 14.86 10.40 -2.75
C ARG A 158 14.44 11.82 -2.40
N ARG A 159 13.98 12.62 -3.38
CA ARG A 159 13.59 14.02 -3.19
C ARG A 159 12.50 14.20 -2.13
N ARG A 160 11.62 13.22 -1.95
CA ARG A 160 10.50 13.21 -0.97
C ARG A 160 10.97 13.12 0.49
N LEU A 161 12.19 12.66 0.72
CA LEU A 161 12.77 12.56 2.06
C LEU A 161 13.26 13.92 2.56
N SER A 162 13.12 14.16 3.87
CA SER A 162 13.78 15.30 4.52
C SER A 162 15.31 15.19 4.40
N LYS A 163 16.03 16.30 4.60
CA LYS A 163 17.49 16.31 4.53
C LYS A 163 18.14 15.25 5.42
N GLY A 164 17.67 15.09 6.66
CA GLY A 164 18.17 14.05 7.57
C GLY A 164 17.88 12.63 7.08
N LYS A 165 16.66 12.38 6.57
CA LYS A 165 16.31 11.06 6.02
C LYS A 165 17.09 10.71 4.76
N LYS A 166 17.44 11.70 3.92
CA LYS A 166 18.34 11.50 2.76
C LYS A 166 19.74 11.07 3.20
N ASN A 167 20.27 11.70 4.24
CA ASN A 167 21.58 11.33 4.80
C ASN A 167 21.55 9.93 5.42
N ALA A 168 20.49 9.61 6.17
CA ALA A 168 20.27 8.27 6.72
C ALA A 168 20.21 7.19 5.64
N LEU A 169 19.46 7.43 4.55
CA LEU A 169 19.39 6.54 3.40
C LEU A 169 20.78 6.33 2.79
N ARG A 170 21.52 7.42 2.55
CA ARG A 170 22.89 7.34 2.05
C ARG A 170 23.81 6.57 2.99
N ALA A 171 23.65 6.73 4.30
CA ALA A 171 24.43 6.00 5.30
C ALA A 171 24.20 4.47 5.20
N ILE A 172 22.95 4.04 4.94
CA ILE A 172 22.64 2.63 4.64
C ILE A 172 23.32 2.21 3.33
N GLU A 173 23.14 2.98 2.25
CA GLU A 173 23.69 2.67 0.91
C GLU A 173 25.24 2.55 0.92
N THR A 174 25.92 3.31 1.77
CA THR A 174 27.39 3.26 1.92
C THR A 174 27.92 2.10 2.77
N ARG A 175 27.04 1.31 3.40
CA ARG A 175 27.41 0.16 4.26
C ARG A 175 26.90 -1.14 3.62
N PRO A 176 27.72 -1.85 2.82
CA PRO A 176 27.29 -3.01 2.06
C PRO A 176 26.59 -4.08 2.92
N GLU A 177 27.11 -4.35 4.11
CA GLU A 177 26.58 -5.36 5.03
C GLU A 177 25.18 -5.02 5.55
N VAL A 178 24.88 -3.73 5.74
CA VAL A 178 23.56 -3.24 6.16
C VAL A 178 22.60 -3.23 4.97
N LEU A 179 23.10 -2.75 3.83
CA LEU A 179 22.31 -2.72 2.60
C LEU A 179 21.88 -4.12 2.16
N GLU A 180 22.78 -5.11 2.25
CA GLU A 180 22.51 -6.49 1.88
C GLU A 180 21.37 -7.10 2.70
N ILE A 181 21.40 -6.96 4.03
CA ILE A 181 20.32 -7.53 4.87
C ILE A 181 19.00 -6.77 4.69
N PHE A 182 19.06 -5.45 4.44
CA PHE A 182 17.89 -4.68 4.05
C PHE A 182 17.33 -5.19 2.73
N ASP A 183 18.19 -5.43 1.73
CA ASP A 183 17.75 -5.93 0.43
C ASP A 183 17.13 -7.34 0.53
N GLN A 184 17.66 -8.21 1.40
CA GLN A 184 17.06 -9.52 1.69
C GLN A 184 15.67 -9.43 2.34
N LEU A 185 15.41 -8.41 3.17
CA LEU A 185 14.11 -8.19 3.81
C LEU A 185 13.07 -7.54 2.87
N ARG A 186 13.47 -7.06 1.68
CA ARG A 186 12.55 -6.39 0.73
C ARG A 186 11.46 -7.29 0.17
N CYS A 187 11.67 -8.61 0.18
CA CYS A 187 10.69 -9.58 -0.31
C CYS A 187 9.42 -9.63 0.55
N ILE A 188 9.43 -9.08 1.76
CA ILE A 188 8.29 -9.07 2.69
C ILE A 188 7.83 -7.63 2.92
N PRO A 189 6.83 -7.13 2.16
CA PRO A 189 6.38 -5.75 2.23
C PRO A 189 5.97 -5.26 3.61
N GLY A 190 5.30 -6.10 4.39
CA GLY A 190 4.72 -5.74 5.68
C GLY A 190 5.74 -5.25 6.71
N LEU A 191 7.00 -5.70 6.64
CA LEU A 191 8.04 -5.35 7.61
C LEU A 191 8.50 -3.89 7.52
N TRP A 192 8.23 -3.25 6.38
CA TRP A 192 8.83 -1.95 6.07
C TRP A 192 8.09 -0.77 6.70
N GLU A 193 6.90 -0.97 7.27
CA GLU A 193 6.20 0.09 8.00
C GLU A 193 7.00 0.55 9.23
N GLY A 194 7.67 -0.38 9.91
CA GLY A 194 8.49 -0.10 11.09
C GLY A 194 9.82 0.60 10.79
N LEU A 195 10.22 0.71 9.51
CA LEU A 195 11.44 1.45 9.17
C LEU A 195 11.22 2.95 9.36
N HIS A 196 12.03 3.54 10.23
CA HIS A 196 12.09 4.97 10.46
C HIS A 196 13.50 5.49 10.16
N LEU A 197 13.70 6.04 8.96
CA LEU A 197 14.99 6.58 8.51
C LEU A 197 15.50 7.68 9.44
N GLY A 198 14.61 8.40 10.13
CA GLY A 198 14.99 9.41 11.11
C GLY A 198 15.81 8.88 12.30
N ASN A 199 15.73 7.58 12.62
CA ASN A 199 16.46 6.97 13.72
C ASN A 199 17.73 6.22 13.27
N ILE A 200 17.89 5.96 11.98
CA ILE A 200 18.97 5.14 11.45
C ILE A 200 20.35 5.75 11.77
N GLU A 201 20.53 7.05 11.61
CA GLU A 201 21.81 7.70 11.96
C GLU A 201 22.20 7.46 13.43
N ARG A 202 21.22 7.42 14.35
CA ARG A 202 21.47 7.11 15.76
C ARG A 202 21.89 5.66 15.94
N HIS A 203 21.18 4.71 15.32
CA HIS A 203 21.53 3.30 15.39
C HIS A 203 22.93 3.02 14.81
N LEU A 204 23.26 3.63 13.68
CA LEU A 204 24.57 3.49 13.04
C LEU A 204 25.70 4.18 13.83
N ALA A 205 25.40 5.20 14.63
CA ALA A 205 26.34 5.89 15.51
C ALA A 205 26.61 5.15 16.84
N LEU A 206 25.76 4.19 17.23
CA LEU A 206 26.03 3.34 18.40
C LEU A 206 27.20 2.37 18.19
N HIS A 207 27.72 2.28 16.96
CA HIS A 207 28.78 1.35 16.54
C HIS A 207 28.51 -0.14 16.83
N ALA A 208 27.30 -0.50 17.25
CA ALA A 208 26.82 -1.87 17.48
C ALA A 208 26.30 -2.50 16.16
N THR A 209 27.08 -2.39 15.09
CA THR A 209 26.66 -2.85 13.75
C THR A 209 26.47 -4.37 13.74
N GLU A 210 27.32 -5.13 14.44
CA GLU A 210 27.20 -6.59 14.54
C GLU A 210 25.88 -7.03 15.17
N GLU A 211 25.49 -6.43 16.30
CA GLU A 211 24.22 -6.72 16.98
C GLU A 211 23.02 -6.34 16.12
N MET A 212 23.07 -5.16 15.48
CA MET A 212 22.03 -4.74 14.54
C MET A 212 21.85 -5.75 13.41
N LEU A 213 22.95 -6.19 12.79
CA LEU A 213 22.92 -7.21 11.74
C LEU A 213 22.42 -8.57 12.27
N HIS A 214 22.79 -8.94 13.50
CA HIS A 214 22.31 -10.15 14.14
C HIS A 214 20.78 -10.16 14.26
N TYR A 215 20.19 -9.09 14.81
CA TYR A 215 18.73 -8.99 14.93
C TYR A 215 18.02 -8.89 13.59
N LEU A 216 18.57 -8.18 12.60
CA LEU A 216 17.97 -8.12 11.26
C LEU A 216 17.98 -9.49 10.57
N ARG A 217 19.07 -10.26 10.71
CA ARG A 217 19.15 -11.65 10.23
C ARG A 217 18.18 -12.56 10.97
N HIS A 218 18.06 -12.40 12.29
CA HIS A 218 17.08 -13.16 13.06
C HIS A 218 15.65 -12.88 12.57
N THR A 219 15.29 -11.61 12.36
CA THR A 219 14.00 -11.22 11.77
C THR A 219 13.79 -11.88 10.41
N GLN A 220 14.78 -11.81 9.53
CA GLN A 220 14.72 -12.47 8.21
C GLN A 220 14.47 -13.98 8.32
N GLN A 221 15.17 -14.66 9.23
CA GLN A 221 15.04 -16.10 9.43
C GLN A 221 13.68 -16.50 10.01
N VAL A 222 13.18 -15.74 10.99
CA VAL A 222 11.86 -15.96 11.58
C VAL A 222 10.78 -15.82 10.50
N TRP A 223 10.83 -14.74 9.72
CA TRP A 223 9.85 -14.52 8.66
C TRP A 223 9.99 -15.49 7.49
N ALA A 224 11.21 -15.91 7.14
CA ALA A 224 11.42 -17.00 6.19
C ALA A 224 10.81 -18.32 6.68
N THR A 225 10.86 -18.59 7.99
CA THR A 225 10.23 -19.77 8.59
C THR A 225 8.71 -19.68 8.58
N ILE A 226 8.15 -18.52 8.97
CA ILE A 226 6.70 -18.28 8.97
C ILE A 226 6.12 -18.41 7.55
N THR A 227 6.82 -17.89 6.55
CA THR A 227 6.40 -17.90 5.14
C THR A 227 6.79 -19.18 4.40
N LEU A 228 7.36 -20.18 5.08
CA LEU A 228 7.86 -21.43 4.50
C LEU A 228 8.85 -21.22 3.34
N GLN A 229 9.54 -20.07 3.31
CA GLN A 229 10.40 -19.62 2.22
C GLN A 229 9.69 -19.50 0.86
N ASP A 230 8.36 -19.45 0.85
CA ASP A 230 7.58 -19.30 -0.38
C ASP A 230 7.58 -17.82 -0.83
N PRO A 231 8.13 -17.50 -2.02
CA PRO A 231 8.21 -16.12 -2.50
C PRO A 231 6.84 -15.45 -2.68
N LEU A 232 5.80 -16.21 -3.05
CA LEU A 232 4.45 -15.67 -3.21
C LEU A 232 3.86 -15.30 -1.86
N VAL A 233 4.04 -16.15 -0.85
CA VAL A 233 3.60 -15.89 0.53
C VAL A 233 4.36 -14.70 1.12
N GLN A 234 5.67 -14.61 0.89
CA GLN A 234 6.48 -13.46 1.31
C GLN A 234 5.98 -12.15 0.71
N GLN A 235 5.73 -12.14 -0.60
CA GLN A 235 5.26 -10.95 -1.29
C GLN A 235 3.85 -10.53 -0.84
N ALA A 236 2.97 -11.48 -0.57
CA ALA A 236 1.61 -11.22 -0.10
C ALA A 236 1.51 -10.97 1.42
N THR A 237 2.63 -11.08 2.16
CA THR A 237 2.71 -10.70 3.58
C THR A 237 2.68 -9.18 3.71
N ASP A 238 1.50 -8.64 3.99
CA ASP A 238 1.25 -7.22 4.12
C ASP A 238 1.45 -6.70 5.56
N ILE A 239 1.25 -5.40 5.76
CA ILE A 239 1.45 -4.74 7.06
C ILE A 239 0.49 -5.33 8.11
N ALA A 240 -0.77 -5.56 7.74
CA ALA A 240 -1.76 -6.10 8.66
C ALA A 240 -1.39 -7.52 9.10
N THR A 241 -0.90 -8.35 8.18
CA THR A 241 -0.37 -9.69 8.46
C THR A 241 0.80 -9.63 9.43
N VAL A 242 1.76 -8.71 9.21
CA VAL A 242 2.90 -8.52 10.11
C VAL A 242 2.45 -8.09 11.51
N GLN A 243 1.62 -7.05 11.62
CA GLN A 243 1.10 -6.56 12.90
C GLN A 243 0.26 -7.61 13.64
N ALA A 244 -0.46 -8.44 12.91
CA ALA A 244 -1.27 -9.50 13.49
C ALA A 244 -0.41 -10.66 14.02
N LEU A 245 0.79 -10.88 13.48
CA LEU A 245 1.69 -11.97 13.88
C LEU A 245 2.80 -11.54 14.83
N GLU A 246 3.24 -10.27 14.77
CA GLU A 246 4.30 -9.76 15.63
C GLU A 246 3.90 -9.85 17.10
N LEU A 247 4.91 -10.04 17.97
CA LEU A 247 4.77 -10.18 19.41
C LEU A 247 3.91 -11.38 19.88
N ARG A 248 3.55 -12.33 18.99
CA ARG A 248 2.89 -13.59 19.36
C ARG A 248 3.88 -14.72 19.52
N ALA A 249 3.62 -15.60 20.48
CA ALA A 249 4.44 -16.79 20.74
C ALA A 249 3.58 -18.07 20.71
N PRO A 250 3.04 -18.47 19.54
CA PRO A 250 2.12 -19.61 19.44
C PRO A 250 2.74 -20.96 19.85
N ALA A 251 4.06 -21.08 19.87
CA ALA A 251 4.75 -22.27 20.39
C ALA A 251 4.74 -22.34 21.93
N ALA A 252 4.63 -21.21 22.62
CA ALA A 252 4.70 -21.11 24.08
C ALA A 252 3.35 -20.73 24.73
N SER A 253 2.43 -20.13 23.98
CA SER A 253 1.12 -19.66 24.44
C SER A 253 -0.01 -20.33 23.66
N THR A 254 -0.87 -21.06 24.37
CA THR A 254 -2.07 -21.67 23.79
C THR A 254 -3.09 -20.64 23.31
N GLU A 255 -3.10 -19.46 23.92
CA GLU A 255 -3.94 -18.34 23.51
C GLU A 255 -3.47 -17.74 22.17
N ASP A 256 -2.16 -17.52 22.02
CA ASP A 256 -1.59 -17.06 20.76
C ASP A 256 -1.77 -18.10 19.65
N ALA A 257 -1.59 -19.39 19.98
CA ALA A 257 -1.84 -20.47 19.03
C ALA A 257 -3.29 -20.47 18.54
N ALA A 258 -4.26 -20.28 19.46
CA ALA A 258 -5.67 -20.19 19.10
C ALA A 258 -5.96 -18.94 18.25
N ALA A 259 -5.36 -17.79 18.58
CA ALA A 259 -5.52 -16.57 17.81
C ALA A 259 -4.99 -16.71 16.38
N VAL A 260 -3.76 -17.21 16.21
CA VAL A 260 -3.16 -17.44 14.89
C VAL A 260 -3.99 -18.44 14.07
N ARG A 261 -4.46 -19.54 14.68
CA ARG A 261 -5.34 -20.50 13.98
C ARG A 261 -6.64 -19.89 13.50
N ARG A 262 -7.26 -19.01 14.30
CA ARG A 262 -8.48 -18.29 13.88
C ARG A 262 -8.21 -17.38 12.69
N LEU A 263 -7.14 -16.60 12.74
CA LEU A 263 -6.72 -15.70 11.66
C LEU A 263 -6.38 -16.46 10.36
N MET A 264 -5.75 -17.64 10.47
CA MET A 264 -5.52 -18.53 9.32
C MET A 264 -6.83 -19.08 8.75
N SER A 265 -7.81 -19.40 9.60
CA SER A 265 -9.09 -19.98 9.20
C SER A 265 -10.06 -18.94 8.61
N SER A 266 -9.92 -17.66 8.98
CA SER A 266 -10.74 -16.56 8.46
C SER A 266 -10.29 -16.08 7.08
N GLY A 267 -9.11 -16.49 6.59
CA GLY A 267 -8.52 -15.98 5.36
C GLY A 267 -8.04 -14.53 5.48
N GLU A 268 -7.88 -14.01 6.69
CA GLU A 268 -7.36 -12.66 6.95
C GLU A 268 -5.84 -12.59 6.78
N PHE A 269 -5.15 -13.73 6.77
CA PHE A 269 -3.76 -13.81 6.35
C PHE A 269 -3.66 -14.02 4.84
N VAL A 270 -2.83 -13.21 4.18
CA VAL A 270 -2.51 -13.33 2.75
C VAL A 270 -3.75 -13.07 1.88
N THR A 271 -4.27 -11.85 1.92
CA THR A 271 -5.23 -11.39 0.89
C THR A 271 -4.46 -11.21 -0.42
N ASN A 272 -4.64 -12.18 -1.33
CA ASN A 272 -4.12 -12.17 -2.70
C ASN A 272 -4.64 -10.97 -3.50
#